data_AF-A0A947AQZ2-F1
#
_entry.id   AF-A0A947AQZ2-F1
#
_cell.length_a   1.000
_cell.length_b   1.000
_cell.length_c   1.000
_cell.angle_alpha   90.00
_cell.angle_beta   90.00
_cell.angle_gamma   90.00
#
_symmetry.space_group_name_H-M   'P 1'
#
loop_
_entity.id
_entity.type
_entity.pdbx_description
1 polymer ?
#
loop_
_entity_poly.entity_id
_entity_poly.type
_entity_poly.pdbx_seq_one_letter_code
_entity_poly.pdbx_strand_id
1 'polypeptide(L)' 'MTTMIRVVSCFLVLIILGACSSKPVRHLASDASLVKAGVSTKEDVLTYLGDPDSQQMISATSERWVYNEERQSAAQK' A
#
# COMPACT_ATOMS: atom_id res chain seq x y z
N MET A 1 34.50 -13.49 -24.94
CA MET A 1 34.36 -13.92 -23.54
C MET A 1 34.23 -12.72 -22.58
N THR A 2 35.09 -11.71 -22.66
CA THR A 2 35.05 -10.49 -21.82
C THR A 2 33.82 -9.59 -22.02
N THR A 3 33.31 -9.47 -23.25
CA THR A 3 32.09 -8.72 -23.57
C THR A 3 30.84 -9.35 -22.95
N MET A 4 30.78 -10.68 -22.93
CA MET A 4 29.68 -11.44 -22.34
C MET A 4 29.63 -11.25 -20.82
N ILE A 5 30.80 -11.28 -20.17
CA ILE A 5 30.93 -11.05 -18.72
C ILE A 5 30.50 -9.62 -18.34
N ARG A 6 30.84 -8.62 -19.15
CA ARG A 6 30.41 -7.22 -18.94
C ARG A 6 28.89 -7.07 -19.03
N VAL A 7 28.24 -7.71 -20.00
CA VAL A 7 26.78 -7.67 -20.16
C VAL A 7 26.09 -8.33 -18.97
N VAL A 8 26.55 -9.51 -18.55
CA VAL A 8 26.00 -10.22 -17.38
C VAL A 8 26.18 -9.41 -16.10
N SER A 9 27.35 -8.77 -15.91
CA SER A 9 27.62 -7.92 -14.76
C SER A 9 26.69 -6.70 -14.71
N CYS A 10 26.43 -6.03 -15.84
CA CYS A 10 25.48 -4.92 -15.88
C CYS A 10 24.05 -5.36 -15.55
N PHE A 11 23.64 -6.53 -16.05
CA PHE A 11 22.30 -7.06 -15.80
C PHE A 11 22.09 -7.43 -14.34
N LEU A 12 23.12 -8.00 -13.69
CA LEU A 12 23.08 -8.32 -12.27
C LEU A 12 22.92 -7.08 -11.39
N VAL A 13 23.62 -6.00 -11.73
CA VAL A 13 23.48 -4.71 -11.02
C VAL A 13 22.05 -4.19 -11.12
N LEU A 14 21.43 -4.21 -12.31
CA LEU A 14 20.05 -3.76 -12.50
C LEU A 14 19.03 -4.55 -11.66
N ILE A 15 19.21 -5.86 -11.51
CA ILE A 15 18.32 -6.70 -10.69
C ILE A 15 18.46 -6.34 -9.20
N ILE A 16 19.68 -6.08 -8.72
CA ILE A 16 19.92 -5.74 -7.31
C ILE A 16 19.30 -4.38 -6.97
N LEU A 17 19.35 -3.39 -7.88
CA LEU A 17 18.72 -2.09 -7.63
C LEU A 17 17.17 -2.15 -7.59
N GLY A 18 16.54 -3.10 -8.28
CA GLY A 18 15.08 -3.27 -8.26
C GLY A 18 14.52 -3.98 -7.02
N ALA A 19 15.37 -4.63 -6.22
CA ALA A 19 14.95 -5.45 -5.08
C ALA A 19 14.58 -4.64 -3.82
N CYS A 20 14.87 -3.34 -3.80
CA CYS A 20 14.59 -2.45 -2.66
C CYS A 20 13.26 -1.68 -2.81
N SER A 21 12.21 -2.36 -3.28
CA SER A 21 10.85 -1.79 -3.29
C SER A 21 10.01 -2.46 -2.22
N SER A 22 10.24 -2.08 -0.96
CA SER A 22 9.33 -2.44 0.13
C SER A 22 8.08 -1.58 -0.02
N LYS A 23 6.91 -2.20 -0.15
CA LYS A 23 5.63 -1.48 -0.05
C LYS A 23 5.61 -0.77 1.31
N PRO A 24 5.30 0.54 1.36
CA PRO A 24 5.21 1.25 2.64
C PRO A 24 4.15 0.59 3.52
N VAL A 25 4.46 0.42 4.80
CA VAL A 25 3.52 -0.10 5.79
C VAL A 25 2.47 0.97 6.05
N ARG A 26 1.19 0.64 5.85
CA ARG A 26 0.06 1.53 6.12
C ARG A 26 -0.33 1.41 7.58
N HIS A 27 -0.20 2.48 8.35
CA HIS A 27 -0.51 2.50 9.80
C HIS A 27 -1.97 2.90 10.05
N LEU A 28 -2.90 2.03 9.65
CA LEU A 28 -4.34 2.32 9.65
C LEU A 28 -4.86 2.77 11.03
N ALA A 29 -4.35 2.18 12.11
CA ALA A 29 -4.78 2.55 13.46
C ALA A 29 -4.46 4.02 13.80
N SER A 30 -3.29 4.51 13.37
CA SER A 30 -2.90 5.90 13.57
C SER A 30 -3.73 6.82 12.68
N ASP A 31 -3.83 6.49 11.40
CA ASP A 31 -4.51 7.35 10.43
C ASP A 31 -6.02 7.43 10.68
N ALA A 32 -6.63 6.32 11.13
CA ALA A 32 -8.05 6.28 11.51
C ALA A 32 -8.38 7.17 12.71
N SER A 33 -7.41 7.48 13.57
CA SER A 33 -7.61 8.41 14.69
C SER A 33 -7.87 9.86 14.25
N LEU A 34 -7.52 10.20 13.00
CA LEU A 34 -7.76 11.51 12.40
C LEU A 34 -9.19 11.68 11.89
N VAL A 35 -9.90 10.57 11.63
CA VAL A 35 -11.28 10.58 11.13
C VAL A 35 -12.27 10.71 12.28
N LYS A 36 -13.18 11.68 12.18
CA LYS A 36 -14.21 11.96 13.19
C LYS A 36 -15.61 11.79 12.62
N ALA A 37 -16.41 10.93 13.26
CA ALA A 37 -17.80 10.69 12.86
C ALA A 37 -18.63 11.98 12.89
N GLY A 38 -19.38 12.24 11.82
CA GLY A 38 -20.22 13.43 11.68
C GLY A 38 -19.47 14.73 11.41
N VAL A 39 -18.14 14.72 11.34
CA VAL A 39 -17.30 15.89 11.05
C VAL A 39 -16.50 15.68 9.78
N SER A 40 -15.76 14.57 9.69
CA SER A 40 -14.94 14.25 8.52
C SER A 40 -15.80 13.94 7.31
N THR A 41 -15.43 14.47 6.16
CA THR A 41 -16.08 14.19 4.88
C THR A 41 -15.52 12.92 4.23
N LYS A 42 -16.13 12.50 3.13
CA LYS A 42 -15.62 11.40 2.29
C LYS A 42 -14.21 11.69 1.78
N GLU A 43 -13.95 12.94 1.39
CA GLU A 43 -12.66 13.41 0.91
C GLU A 43 -11.60 13.39 2.01
N ASP A 44 -11.96 13.75 3.24
CA ASP A 44 -11.05 13.66 4.39
C ASP A 44 -10.63 12.20 4.65
N VAL A 45 -11.59 11.27 4.58
CA VAL A 45 -11.32 9.83 4.77
C VAL A 45 -10.34 9.32 3.71
N LEU A 46 -10.53 9.67 2.43
CA LEU A 46 -9.58 9.30 1.36
C LEU A 46 -8.22 9.98 1.53
N THR A 47 -8.20 11.21 2.03
CA THR A 47 -6.96 11.95 2.27
C THR A 47 -6.13 11.31 3.38
N TYR A 48 -6.78 10.84 4.46
CA TYR A 48 -6.07 10.26 5.60
C TYR A 48 -5.80 8.76 5.45
N LEU A 49 -6.75 7.98 4.93
CA LEU A 49 -6.63 6.51 4.86
C LEU A 49 -6.20 6.00 3.48
N GLY A 50 -6.23 6.85 2.46
CA GLY A 50 -6.03 6.48 1.07
C GLY A 50 -7.20 5.69 0.48
N ASP A 51 -6.93 4.99 -0.62
CA ASP A 51 -7.92 4.16 -1.29
C ASP A 51 -8.28 2.93 -0.42
N PRO A 52 -9.58 2.58 -0.35
CA PRO A 52 -10.02 1.40 0.37
C PRO A 52 -9.65 0.12 -0.37
N ASP A 53 -9.46 -0.97 0.37
CA ASP A 53 -9.19 -2.28 -0.23
C ASP A 53 -10.47 -2.89 -0.83
N SER A 54 -11.63 -2.52 -0.29
CA SER A 54 -12.94 -2.88 -0.82
C SER A 54 -13.95 -1.77 -0.58
N GLN A 55 -14.75 -1.48 -1.60
CA GLN A 55 -15.88 -0.56 -1.55
C GLN A 55 -17.16 -1.31 -1.92
N GLN A 56 -18.19 -1.17 -1.10
CA GLN A 56 -19.47 -1.85 -1.27
C GLN A 56 -20.61 -0.84 -1.08
N MET A 57 -21.56 -0.80 -2.01
CA MET A 57 -22.78 -0.01 -1.84
C MET A 57 -23.78 -0.82 -1.02
N ILE A 58 -24.17 -0.31 0.16
CA ILE A 58 -25.11 -0.99 1.07
C ILE A 58 -26.55 -0.60 0.71
N SER A 59 -26.76 0.64 0.27
CA SER A 59 -28.06 1.14 -0.18
C SER A 59 -27.88 2.23 -1.23
N ALA A 60 -28.97 2.76 -1.77
CA ALA A 60 -28.94 3.88 -2.72
C ALA A 60 -28.22 5.14 -2.18
N THR A 61 -28.06 5.27 -0.86
CA THR A 61 -27.47 6.45 -0.20
C THR A 61 -26.31 6.14 0.73
N SER A 62 -25.91 4.86 0.85
CA SER A 62 -24.85 4.46 1.77
C SER A 62 -23.86 3.50 1.14
N GLU A 63 -22.58 3.76 1.41
CA GLU A 63 -21.47 2.92 1.00
C GLU A 63 -20.65 2.51 2.23
N ARG A 64 -19.96 1.39 2.11
CA ARG A 64 -19.01 0.88 3.10
C ARG A 64 -17.67 0.70 2.43
N TRP A 65 -16.66 1.26 3.09
CA TRP A 65 -15.26 1.12 2.72
C TRP A 65 -14.56 0.24 3.75
N VAL A 66 -13.78 -0.72 3.28
CA VAL A 66 -13.07 -1.68 4.10
C VAL A 66 -11.58 -1.45 3.92
N TYR A 67 -10.89 -1.26 5.03
CA TYR A 67 -9.45 -1.09 5.12
C TYR A 67 -8.87 -2.18 6.01
N ASN A 68 -7.92 -2.93 5.50
CA ASN A 68 -7.22 -4.00 6.18
C ASN A 68 -5.73 -3.63 6.32
N GLU A 69 -5.17 -3.90 7.50
CA GLU A 69 -3.73 -3.82 7.76
C GLU A 69 -3.25 -5.24 8.07
N GLU A 70 -2.55 -5.86 7.12
CA GLU A 70 -1.91 -7.15 7.35
C GLU A 70 -0.59 -6.94 8.09
N ARG A 71 -0.47 -7.52 9.28
CA ARG A 71 0.84 -7.65 9.92
C ARG A 71 1.63 -8.76 9.24
N GLN A 72 2.35 -8.42 8.18
CA GLN A 72 3.27 -9.35 7.56
C GLN A 72 4.41 -9.65 8.54
N SER A 73 4.36 -10.84 9.14
CA SER A 73 5.53 -11.37 9.85
C SER A 73 6.59 -11.78 8.83
N ALA A 74 7.87 -11.71 9.20
CA ALA A 74 8.97 -12.11 8.32
C ALA A 74 8.85 -13.57 7.81
N ALA A 75 8.02 -14.39 8.46
CA ALA A 75 7.74 -15.77 8.07
C ALA A 75 6.67 -15.93 6.98
N GLN A 76 5.92 -14.86 6.64
CA GLN A 76 4.88 -14.88 5.59
C GLN A 76 5.37 -14.30 4.25
N LYS A 77 6.65 -13.96 4.12
CA LYS A 77 7.25 -13.42 2.90
C LYS A 77 7.89 -14.51 2.04
#